data_AF-A0A1G5BXP8-F1
#
_entry.id   AF-A0A1G5BXP8-F1
#
_cell.length_a   1.000
_cell.length_b   1.000
_cell.length_c   1.000
_cell.angle_alpha   90.00
_cell.angle_beta   90.00
_cell.angle_gamma   90.00
#
_symmetry.space_group_name_H-M   'P 1'
#
loop_
_entity.id
_entity.type
_entity.pdbx_description
1 polymer ?
#
loop_
_entity_poly.entity_id
_entity_poly.type
_entity_poly.pdbx_seq_one_letter_code
_entity_poly.pdbx_strand_id
1 'polypeptide(L)'
;MGLLISQLFTTPTVDPKLEACLVSDAAHITPGAHGEHVKKIQTALNQLSRGPGRENFNLDIDGLYGPKTAAAVKAYKNHPSRRILQPWQTSADDIVGKRTIKSLDTEMDVLENESPAKDRFVSTTLAGAPHDHSKCPIGGFRQGPGGTVFFQVNHFGTPVNPKGGGRKINLGGEGETKYLGFEDFLPNFFPGPVRPLTSSLPDQCASDICLRDAPISKDGSLEKGKKEIMRIAQPGCRLTFCGDVARFRLTLLSLGTVIEHIVMADPRFPGTNSEALVIRMP
;
A
#
# COMPACT_ATOMS: atom_id res chain seq x y z
N MET A 1 -28.21 15.67 -13.34
CA MET A 1 -27.92 14.57 -12.40
C MET A 1 -26.42 14.45 -12.32
N GLY A 2 -25.82 14.76 -11.17
CA GLY A 2 -24.51 14.18 -10.86
C GLY A 2 -24.81 12.80 -10.29
N LEU A 3 -24.17 11.77 -10.81
CA LEU A 3 -24.21 10.42 -10.24
C LEU A 3 -22.88 10.20 -9.55
N LEU A 4 -22.91 9.59 -8.37
CA LEU A 4 -21.71 9.07 -7.74
C LEU A 4 -21.15 7.95 -8.60
N ILE A 5 -19.82 7.80 -8.61
CA ILE A 5 -19.11 6.90 -9.54
C ILE A 5 -18.38 5.74 -8.84
N SER A 6 -18.01 5.91 -7.56
CA SER A 6 -17.34 4.86 -6.79
C SER A 6 -18.23 3.63 -6.56
N GLN A 7 -17.64 2.44 -6.64
CA GLN A 7 -18.27 1.17 -6.28
C GLN A 7 -18.79 1.19 -4.84
N LEU A 8 -18.06 1.77 -3.89
CA LEU A 8 -18.50 1.89 -2.50
C LEU A 8 -19.86 2.61 -2.38
N PHE A 9 -20.12 3.62 -3.22
CA PHE A 9 -21.37 4.39 -3.16
C PHE A 9 -22.45 3.86 -4.10
N THR A 10 -22.08 3.16 -5.18
CA THR A 10 -22.99 2.70 -6.23
C THR A 10 -23.36 1.21 -6.18
N THR A 11 -22.62 0.38 -5.43
CA THR A 11 -22.78 -1.09 -5.40
C THR A 11 -23.27 -1.58 -4.03
N PRO A 12 -24.14 -2.61 -3.94
CA PRO A 12 -24.83 -3.30 -5.05
C PRO A 12 -25.91 -2.44 -5.75
N THR A 13 -26.36 -1.38 -5.07
CA THR A 13 -27.25 -0.36 -5.62
C THR A 13 -26.84 1.02 -5.09
N VAL A 14 -27.12 2.05 -5.87
CA VAL A 14 -26.86 3.45 -5.52
C VAL A 14 -27.56 3.83 -4.20
N ASP A 15 -26.85 4.52 -3.31
CA ASP A 15 -27.43 5.05 -2.08
C ASP A 15 -28.14 6.39 -2.33
N PRO A 16 -29.49 6.45 -2.24
CA PRO A 16 -30.25 7.65 -2.58
C PRO A 16 -29.95 8.83 -1.65
N LYS A 17 -29.50 8.61 -0.40
CA LYS A 17 -29.13 9.69 0.51
C LYS A 17 -27.81 10.33 0.10
N LEU A 18 -26.85 9.54 -0.36
CA LEU A 18 -25.56 10.06 -0.84
C LEU A 18 -25.74 10.81 -2.18
N GLU A 19 -26.57 10.29 -3.08
CA GLU A 19 -26.94 11.00 -4.32
C GLU A 19 -27.65 12.32 -4.03
N ALA A 20 -28.60 12.32 -3.10
CA ALA A 20 -29.27 13.55 -2.68
C ALA A 20 -28.28 14.56 -2.10
N CYS A 21 -27.32 14.10 -1.29
CA CYS A 21 -26.25 14.94 -0.72
C CYS A 21 -25.36 15.57 -1.81
N LEU A 22 -25.15 14.88 -2.94
CA LEU A 22 -24.37 15.41 -4.08
C LEU A 22 -25.06 16.59 -4.78
N VAL A 23 -26.40 16.69 -4.72
CA VAL A 23 -27.18 17.67 -5.49
C VAL A 23 -28.01 18.65 -4.66
N SER A 24 -28.28 18.38 -3.38
CA SER A 24 -29.15 19.18 -2.51
C SER A 24 -28.50 19.52 -1.16
N ASP A 25 -28.50 20.80 -0.77
CA ASP A 25 -27.92 21.23 0.52
C ASP A 25 -28.74 20.73 1.71
N ALA A 26 -30.05 20.56 1.54
CA ALA A 26 -30.94 19.99 2.55
C ALA A 26 -30.66 18.51 2.84
N ALA A 27 -29.88 17.84 1.97
CA ALA A 27 -29.50 16.44 2.10
C ALA A 27 -28.06 16.26 2.61
N HIS A 28 -27.39 17.32 3.07
CA HIS A 28 -26.08 17.21 3.70
C HIS A 28 -26.13 16.28 4.93
N ILE A 29 -25.08 15.47 5.11
CA ILE A 29 -24.97 14.53 6.22
C ILE A 29 -24.20 15.19 7.36
N THR A 30 -24.85 15.30 8.51
CA THR A 30 -24.37 16.03 9.69
C THR A 30 -24.17 15.08 10.89
N PRO A 31 -23.45 15.52 11.94
CA PRO A 31 -23.43 14.80 13.22
C PRO A 31 -24.83 14.41 13.71
N GLY A 32 -24.95 13.19 14.24
CA GLY A 32 -26.22 12.58 14.63
C GLY A 32 -26.92 11.77 13.54
N ALA A 33 -26.52 11.89 12.27
CA ALA A 33 -27.00 11.01 11.21
C ALA A 33 -26.64 9.54 11.49
N HIS A 34 -27.49 8.61 11.04
CA HIS A 34 -27.23 7.18 11.19
C HIS A 34 -27.73 6.34 10.01
N GLY A 35 -27.07 5.21 9.75
CA GLY A 35 -27.48 4.20 8.78
C GLY A 35 -26.41 3.89 7.73
N GLU A 36 -26.82 3.23 6.65
CA GLU A 36 -25.87 2.65 5.68
C GLU A 36 -25.01 3.70 4.96
N HIS A 37 -25.60 4.81 4.52
CA HIS A 37 -24.87 5.98 4.00
C HIS A 37 -23.74 6.47 4.94
N VAL A 38 -23.93 6.39 6.26
CA VAL A 38 -22.89 6.78 7.23
C VAL A 38 -21.78 5.74 7.28
N LYS A 39 -22.10 4.43 7.23
CA LYS A 39 -21.09 3.37 7.12
C LYS A 39 -20.23 3.52 5.87
N LYS A 40 -20.84 3.87 4.75
CA LYS A 40 -20.13 4.17 3.49
C LYS A 40 -19.17 5.34 3.66
N ILE A 41 -19.60 6.44 4.31
CA ILE A 41 -18.72 7.58 4.63
C ILE A 41 -17.56 7.17 5.54
N GLN A 42 -17.84 6.45 6.64
CA GLN A 42 -16.80 5.97 7.57
C GLN A 42 -15.79 5.05 6.88
N THR A 43 -16.27 4.20 5.98
CA THR A 43 -15.44 3.30 5.17
C THR A 43 -14.54 4.09 4.23
N ALA A 44 -15.09 5.05 3.48
CA ALA A 44 -14.32 5.91 2.59
C ALA A 44 -13.23 6.68 3.35
N LEU A 45 -13.58 7.29 4.49
CA LEU A 45 -12.63 7.99 5.34
C LEU A 45 -11.48 7.07 5.77
N ASN A 46 -11.79 5.89 6.30
CA ASN A 46 -10.76 4.92 6.72
C ASN A 46 -9.88 4.42 5.57
N GLN A 47 -10.42 4.29 4.35
CA GLN A 47 -9.65 3.81 3.21
C GLN A 47 -8.74 4.91 2.64
N LEU A 48 -9.28 6.11 2.44
CA LEU A 48 -8.56 7.25 1.85
C LEU A 48 -7.52 7.86 2.79
N SER A 49 -7.55 7.49 4.07
CA SER A 49 -6.60 7.92 5.08
C SER A 49 -5.43 6.93 5.27
N ARG A 50 -5.40 5.80 4.55
CA ARG A 50 -4.28 4.84 4.59
C ARG A 50 -3.11 5.34 3.72
N GLY A 51 -1.92 5.43 4.29
CA GLY A 51 -0.68 5.70 3.54
C GLY A 51 0.33 6.55 4.32
N PRO A 52 1.62 6.57 3.91
CA PRO A 52 2.62 7.41 4.54
C PRO A 52 2.23 8.89 4.49
N GLY A 53 2.26 9.57 5.64
CA GLY A 53 1.88 10.99 5.74
C GLY A 53 0.38 11.27 5.71
N ARG A 54 -0.48 10.24 5.73
CA ARG A 54 -1.93 10.39 5.88
C ARG A 54 -2.35 10.04 7.32
N GLU A 55 -3.38 10.71 7.83
CA GLU A 55 -3.94 10.43 9.15
C GLU A 55 -4.59 9.04 9.18
N ASN A 56 -4.44 8.26 10.24
CA ASN A 56 -5.19 7.01 10.38
C ASN A 56 -6.40 7.22 11.30
N PHE A 57 -7.60 7.37 10.72
CA PHE A 57 -8.79 7.68 11.49
C PHE A 57 -9.29 6.53 12.37
N ASN A 58 -9.01 5.28 11.96
CA ASN A 58 -9.41 4.04 12.64
C ASN A 58 -10.85 4.09 13.20
N LEU A 59 -11.79 4.54 12.35
CA LEU A 59 -13.21 4.65 12.72
C LEU A 59 -13.84 3.27 12.84
N ASP A 60 -14.68 3.09 13.84
CA ASP A 60 -15.62 1.99 13.90
C ASP A 60 -16.69 2.19 12.80
N ILE A 61 -16.95 1.16 11.99
CA ILE A 61 -17.98 1.21 10.92
C ILE A 61 -19.34 0.84 11.50
N ASP A 62 -19.80 1.65 12.44
CA ASP A 62 -21.04 1.43 13.19
C ASP A 62 -22.26 2.09 12.52
N GLY A 63 -22.04 2.96 11.54
CA GLY A 63 -23.09 3.73 10.89
C GLY A 63 -23.63 4.87 11.75
N LEU A 64 -22.90 5.29 12.79
CA LEU A 64 -23.24 6.43 13.64
C LEU A 64 -22.32 7.61 13.34
N TYR A 65 -22.91 8.74 12.98
CA TYR A 65 -22.16 9.97 12.76
C TYR A 65 -21.89 10.65 14.11
N GLY A 66 -21.04 10.01 14.91
CA GLY A 66 -20.61 10.49 16.21
C GLY A 66 -19.39 11.44 16.14
N PRO A 67 -18.88 11.86 17.31
CA PRO A 67 -17.76 12.81 17.39
C PRO A 67 -16.49 12.36 16.65
N LYS A 68 -16.20 11.04 16.63
CA LYS A 68 -15.05 10.49 15.88
C LYS A 68 -15.22 10.68 14.37
N THR A 69 -16.39 10.34 13.83
CA THR A 69 -16.72 10.52 12.40
C THR A 69 -16.65 12.00 12.02
N ALA A 70 -17.20 12.89 12.86
CA ALA A 70 -17.12 14.34 12.69
C ALA A 70 -15.68 14.86 12.64
N ALA A 71 -14.83 14.41 13.57
CA ALA A 71 -13.41 14.76 13.59
C ALA A 71 -12.68 14.27 12.32
N ALA A 72 -12.95 13.03 11.88
CA ALA A 72 -12.36 12.47 10.66
C ALA A 72 -12.78 13.24 9.40
N VAL A 73 -14.05 13.66 9.29
CA VAL A 73 -14.51 14.51 8.18
C VAL A 73 -13.81 15.87 8.17
N LYS A 74 -13.70 16.51 9.34
CA LYS A 74 -12.99 17.77 9.47
C LYS A 74 -11.51 17.64 9.07
N ALA A 75 -10.85 16.60 9.53
CA ALA A 75 -9.46 16.31 9.20
C ALA A 75 -9.27 16.02 7.69
N TYR A 76 -10.12 15.16 7.12
CA TYR A 76 -10.15 14.86 5.69
C TYR A 76 -10.22 16.14 4.84
N LYS A 77 -11.13 17.06 5.18
CA LYS A 77 -11.33 18.33 4.47
C LYS A 77 -10.15 19.30 4.64
N ASN A 78 -9.54 19.33 5.83
CA ASN A 78 -8.38 20.18 6.12
C ASN A 78 -7.07 19.68 5.49
N HIS A 79 -7.03 18.42 5.03
CA HIS A 79 -5.83 17.86 4.41
C HIS A 79 -5.30 18.76 3.28
N PRO A 80 -4.00 19.11 3.24
CA PRO A 80 -3.46 20.10 2.30
C PRO A 80 -3.73 19.81 0.81
N SER A 81 -3.80 18.54 0.43
CA SER A 81 -4.08 18.12 -0.96
C SER A 81 -5.56 18.27 -1.37
N ARG A 82 -6.49 18.36 -0.42
CA ARG A 82 -7.94 18.44 -0.70
C ARG A 82 -8.48 19.84 -0.46
N ARG A 83 -8.12 20.42 0.68
CA ARG A 83 -8.49 21.78 1.12
C ARG A 83 -9.95 22.13 0.80
N ILE A 84 -10.86 21.33 1.33
CA ILE A 84 -12.31 21.47 1.09
C ILE A 84 -12.88 22.52 2.06
N LEU A 85 -12.52 23.78 1.79
CA LEU A 85 -12.86 24.97 2.57
C LEU A 85 -13.48 26.03 1.66
N GLN A 86 -14.29 26.93 2.21
CA GLN A 86 -14.63 28.19 1.56
C GLN A 86 -13.43 29.16 1.58
N PRO A 87 -13.36 30.14 0.66
CA PRO A 87 -12.22 31.06 0.57
C PRO A 87 -11.87 31.80 1.88
N TRP A 88 -12.88 32.07 2.72
CA TRP A 88 -12.73 32.78 3.99
C TRP A 88 -12.58 31.86 5.20
N GLN A 89 -12.70 30.54 5.03
CA GLN A 89 -12.60 29.59 6.15
C GLN A 89 -11.15 29.21 6.42
N THR A 90 -10.74 29.31 7.70
CA THR A 90 -9.43 28.86 8.19
C THR A 90 -9.42 27.40 8.61
N SER A 91 -10.59 26.81 8.86
CA SER A 91 -10.77 25.39 9.20
C SER A 91 -12.10 24.87 8.68
N ALA A 92 -12.13 23.59 8.31
CA ALA A 92 -13.32 22.95 7.78
C ALA A 92 -14.39 22.73 8.86
N ASP A 93 -15.66 22.81 8.48
CA ASP A 93 -16.75 22.21 9.24
C ASP A 93 -16.70 20.67 9.16
N ASP A 94 -17.49 20.01 10.00
CA ASP A 94 -17.61 18.56 10.13
C ASP A 94 -18.82 17.98 9.36
N ILE A 95 -19.34 18.70 8.37
CA ILE A 95 -20.49 18.31 7.56
C ILE A 95 -19.99 17.70 6.23
N VAL A 96 -20.60 16.57 5.86
CA VAL A 96 -20.45 16.01 4.51
C VAL A 96 -21.50 16.67 3.62
N GLY A 97 -21.07 17.71 2.92
CA GLY A 97 -21.86 18.35 1.86
C GLY A 97 -21.39 18.02 0.46
N LYS A 98 -21.98 18.66 -0.56
CA LYS A 98 -21.75 18.39 -2.00
C LYS A 98 -20.27 18.23 -2.39
N ARG A 99 -19.41 19.15 -1.95
CA ARG A 99 -17.96 19.10 -2.25
C ARG A 99 -17.26 17.94 -1.55
N THR A 100 -17.66 17.64 -0.32
CA THR A 100 -17.09 16.55 0.48
C THR A 100 -17.49 15.20 -0.10
N ILE A 101 -18.79 14.99 -0.38
CA ILE A 101 -19.24 13.71 -0.95
C ILE A 101 -18.67 13.49 -2.35
N LYS A 102 -18.59 14.54 -3.19
CA LYS A 102 -17.95 14.45 -4.50
C LYS A 102 -16.46 14.11 -4.39
N SER A 103 -15.74 14.70 -3.45
CA SER A 103 -14.31 14.37 -3.23
C SER A 103 -14.13 12.95 -2.72
N LEU A 104 -14.92 12.52 -1.73
CA LEU A 104 -14.90 11.14 -1.24
C LEU A 104 -15.17 10.17 -2.38
N ASP A 105 -16.18 10.45 -3.20
CA ASP A 105 -16.56 9.62 -4.34
C ASP A 105 -15.48 9.56 -5.42
N THR A 106 -14.94 10.72 -5.83
CA THR A 106 -13.88 10.77 -6.85
C THR A 106 -12.60 10.09 -6.35
N GLU A 107 -12.22 10.30 -5.09
CA GLU A 107 -11.03 9.66 -4.54
C GLU A 107 -11.24 8.16 -4.27
N MET A 108 -12.44 7.73 -3.89
CA MET A 108 -12.79 6.31 -3.81
C MET A 108 -12.81 5.67 -5.17
N ASP A 109 -13.37 6.33 -6.18
CA ASP A 109 -13.34 5.87 -7.57
C ASP A 109 -11.90 5.75 -8.06
N VAL A 110 -11.05 6.74 -7.78
CA VAL A 110 -9.61 6.63 -8.03
C VAL A 110 -9.01 5.49 -7.22
N LEU A 111 -9.38 5.24 -5.96
CA LEU A 111 -8.83 4.11 -5.19
C LEU A 111 -9.31 2.74 -5.73
N GLU A 112 -10.52 2.66 -6.25
CA GLU A 112 -11.16 1.45 -6.76
C GLU A 112 -10.79 1.16 -8.23
N ASN A 113 -10.55 2.22 -9.01
CA ASN A 113 -10.20 2.19 -10.44
C ASN A 113 -8.76 2.58 -10.73
N GLU A 114 -7.98 3.07 -9.75
CA GLU A 114 -6.51 2.99 -9.79
C GLU A 114 -6.25 1.57 -10.19
N SER A 115 -5.66 1.40 -11.37
CA SER A 115 -5.47 0.08 -11.96
C SER A 115 -5.01 -0.82 -10.84
N PRO A 116 -5.79 -1.85 -10.48
CA PRO A 116 -5.32 -2.76 -9.48
C PRO A 116 -3.98 -3.23 -10.04
N ALA A 117 -2.98 -3.44 -9.19
CA ALA A 117 -2.23 -4.64 -9.45
C ALA A 117 -3.25 -5.78 -9.40
N LYS A 118 -3.85 -6.08 -10.57
CA LYS A 118 -4.92 -7.04 -10.76
C LYS A 118 -4.29 -8.38 -10.43
N ASP A 119 -4.71 -8.94 -9.30
CA ASP A 119 -4.53 -10.34 -8.95
C ASP A 119 -3.11 -10.82 -8.67
N ARG A 120 -2.16 -9.94 -8.34
CA ARG A 120 -0.79 -10.36 -7.97
C ARG A 120 -0.30 -9.64 -6.74
N PHE A 121 0.33 -10.35 -5.80
CA PHE A 121 1.08 -9.69 -4.73
C PHE A 121 2.43 -9.18 -5.24
N VAL A 122 2.86 -9.58 -6.44
CA VAL A 122 4.21 -9.33 -6.98
C VAL A 122 4.18 -8.73 -8.40
N SER A 123 5.09 -7.78 -8.68
CA SER A 123 5.30 -7.18 -9.99
C SER A 123 5.89 -8.19 -10.97
N THR A 124 5.31 -8.27 -12.17
CA THR A 124 5.84 -9.07 -13.29
C THR A 124 6.43 -8.22 -14.41
N THR A 125 6.66 -6.93 -14.16
CA THR A 125 7.23 -5.99 -15.14
C THR A 125 8.43 -5.26 -14.53
N LEU A 126 9.31 -4.73 -15.38
CA LEU A 126 10.43 -3.90 -14.93
C LEU A 126 9.97 -2.56 -14.32
N ALA A 127 8.75 -2.12 -14.66
CA ALA A 127 8.15 -0.86 -14.22
C ALA A 127 7.49 -0.95 -12.82
N GLY A 128 7.06 -2.13 -12.36
CA GLY A 128 6.40 -2.22 -11.06
C GLY A 128 4.95 -1.74 -11.09
N ALA A 129 4.43 -1.36 -9.92
CA ALA A 129 3.11 -0.73 -9.82
C ALA A 129 3.16 0.72 -10.35
N PRO A 130 2.04 1.27 -10.86
CA PRO A 130 2.04 2.59 -11.49
C PRO A 130 2.60 3.70 -10.60
N HIS A 131 3.64 4.39 -11.06
CA HIS A 131 4.23 5.57 -10.40
C HIS A 131 5.08 6.41 -11.37
N ASP A 132 5.57 7.56 -10.90
CA ASP A 132 6.41 8.47 -11.67
C ASP A 132 7.87 7.96 -11.76
N HIS A 133 8.20 7.33 -12.89
CA HIS A 133 9.51 6.81 -13.26
C HIS A 133 10.58 7.87 -13.55
N SER A 134 10.32 9.16 -13.29
CA SER A 134 11.37 10.19 -13.24
C SER A 134 11.95 10.36 -11.83
N LYS A 135 11.25 9.87 -10.79
CA LYS A 135 11.61 10.01 -9.37
C LYS A 135 12.30 8.78 -8.79
N CYS A 136 12.45 7.72 -9.56
CA CYS A 136 13.04 6.49 -9.10
C CYS A 136 14.56 6.64 -8.94
N PRO A 137 15.15 6.01 -7.92
CA PRO A 137 16.59 6.05 -7.74
C PRO A 137 17.29 5.33 -8.89
N ILE A 138 18.55 5.68 -9.14
CA ILE A 138 19.38 4.96 -10.11
C ILE A 138 19.91 3.70 -9.41
N GLY A 139 19.44 2.52 -9.84
CA GLY A 139 19.85 1.23 -9.27
C GLY A 139 21.06 0.59 -9.95
N GLY A 140 21.69 -0.39 -9.29
CA GLY A 140 22.88 -1.09 -9.80
C GLY A 140 22.64 -2.06 -10.96
N PHE A 141 21.43 -2.61 -11.11
CA PHE A 141 21.07 -3.51 -12.22
C PHE A 141 20.43 -2.72 -13.37
N ARG A 142 21.23 -2.41 -14.40
CA ARG A 142 20.77 -1.84 -15.68
C ARG A 142 20.62 -2.95 -16.71
N GLN A 143 19.41 -3.39 -17.02
CA GLN A 143 19.18 -4.14 -18.26
C GLN A 143 17.75 -3.94 -18.74
N GLY A 144 17.63 -3.57 -20.01
CA GLY A 144 16.39 -3.72 -20.75
C GLY A 144 16.64 -4.51 -22.04
N PRO A 145 15.57 -5.01 -22.67
CA PRO A 145 15.69 -5.82 -23.90
C PRO A 145 16.34 -4.99 -25.01
N GLY A 146 17.29 -5.57 -25.75
CA GLY A 146 17.88 -4.92 -26.93
C GLY A 146 18.90 -3.80 -26.65
N GLY A 147 19.44 -3.69 -25.44
CA GLY A 147 20.61 -2.84 -25.17
C GLY A 147 20.38 -1.33 -25.17
N THR A 148 19.13 -0.86 -25.26
CA THR A 148 18.80 0.57 -25.14
C THR A 148 17.58 0.79 -24.29
N VAL A 149 17.78 0.95 -22.97
CA VAL A 149 16.77 1.61 -22.14
C VAL A 149 17.44 2.46 -21.05
N PHE A 150 17.20 3.77 -21.11
CA PHE A 150 17.56 4.74 -20.08
C PHE A 150 16.49 4.75 -18.99
N PHE A 151 16.48 3.82 -18.02
CA PHE A 151 15.60 4.00 -16.85
C PHE A 151 16.24 3.60 -15.52
N GLN A 152 15.70 4.27 -14.51
CA GLN A 152 15.92 4.16 -13.08
C GLN A 152 15.59 2.72 -12.58
N VAL A 153 15.85 2.43 -11.30
CA VAL A 153 15.86 1.10 -10.66
C VAL A 153 14.80 0.09 -11.17
N ASN A 154 15.18 -1.19 -11.31
CA ASN A 154 14.29 -2.29 -11.70
C ASN A 154 13.25 -2.60 -10.60
N HIS A 155 11.98 -2.82 -10.98
CA HIS A 155 10.88 -3.18 -10.09
C HIS A 155 10.29 -4.60 -10.30
N PHE A 156 10.86 -5.41 -11.18
CA PHE A 156 10.42 -6.80 -11.35
C PHE A 156 10.56 -7.58 -10.03
N GLY A 157 9.57 -8.39 -9.67
CA GLY A 157 9.61 -9.19 -8.45
C GLY A 157 9.33 -8.42 -7.15
N THR A 158 9.07 -7.11 -7.18
CA THR A 158 8.73 -6.34 -5.98
C THR A 158 7.26 -6.50 -5.61
N PRO A 159 6.85 -6.26 -4.34
CA PRO A 159 5.44 -6.17 -3.99
C PRO A 159 4.71 -5.13 -4.84
N VAL A 160 3.42 -5.34 -5.14
CA VAL A 160 2.58 -4.36 -5.86
C VAL A 160 1.33 -3.93 -5.10
N ASN A 161 1.05 -4.53 -3.95
CA ASN A 161 -0.07 -4.18 -3.06
C ASN A 161 0.28 -4.50 -1.59
N PRO A 162 1.22 -3.78 -0.95
CA PRO A 162 1.54 -4.03 0.46
C PRO A 162 0.32 -3.79 1.36
N LYS A 163 0.13 -4.63 2.39
CA LYS A 163 -1.01 -4.59 3.31
C LYS A 163 -1.13 -3.21 3.97
N GLY A 164 -0.01 -2.68 4.46
CA GLY A 164 -0.01 -1.48 5.30
C GLY A 164 -0.65 -1.73 6.67
N GLY A 165 -0.14 -1.06 7.70
CA GLY A 165 -0.54 -1.25 9.10
C GLY A 165 0.64 -1.30 10.08
N GLY A 166 1.85 -1.43 9.55
CA GLY A 166 3.12 -1.28 10.23
C GLY A 166 4.16 -0.74 9.25
N ARG A 167 5.45 -0.94 9.54
CA ARG A 167 6.53 -0.56 8.63
C ARG A 167 6.58 -1.51 7.44
N LYS A 168 7.05 -0.99 6.30
CA LYS A 168 7.28 -1.76 5.09
C LYS A 168 8.78 -1.84 4.86
N ILE A 169 9.36 -3.02 4.98
CA ILE A 169 10.82 -3.20 5.03
C ILE A 169 11.31 -3.91 3.77
N ASN A 170 12.28 -3.33 3.08
CA ASN A 170 12.94 -3.93 1.93
C ASN A 170 14.35 -4.39 2.34
N LEU A 171 14.55 -5.70 2.49
CA LEU A 171 15.83 -6.24 2.92
C LEU A 171 16.76 -6.42 1.71
N GLY A 172 17.91 -5.76 1.75
CA GLY A 172 18.88 -5.78 0.66
C GLY A 172 18.57 -4.82 -0.49
N GLY A 173 17.45 -4.10 -0.42
CA GLY A 173 16.98 -3.24 -1.50
C GLY A 173 17.79 -1.97 -1.74
N GLU A 174 17.68 -1.41 -2.93
CA GLU A 174 18.34 -0.16 -3.35
C GLU A 174 17.33 0.94 -3.71
N GLY A 175 16.15 0.90 -3.09
CA GLY A 175 15.10 1.89 -3.27
C GLY A 175 14.10 1.57 -4.37
N GLU A 176 14.12 0.36 -4.95
CA GLU A 176 13.13 -0.13 -5.90
C GLU A 176 11.70 -0.16 -5.37
N THR A 177 11.48 -0.07 -4.05
CA THR A 177 10.15 -0.14 -3.44
C THR A 177 9.79 1.14 -2.70
N LYS A 178 10.62 2.19 -2.79
CA LYS A 178 10.37 3.48 -2.11
C LYS A 178 9.06 4.13 -2.51
N TYR A 179 8.67 4.00 -3.78
CA TYR A 179 7.39 4.52 -4.29
C TYR A 179 6.17 3.88 -3.60
N LEU A 180 6.33 2.69 -3.01
CA LEU A 180 5.31 2.00 -2.22
C LEU A 180 5.43 2.25 -0.70
N GLY A 181 6.38 3.11 -0.30
CA GLY A 181 6.66 3.45 1.09
C GLY A 181 7.51 2.43 1.84
N PHE A 182 8.26 1.58 1.13
CA PHE A 182 9.23 0.68 1.77
C PHE A 182 10.51 1.43 2.14
N GLU A 183 11.12 0.96 3.23
CA GLU A 183 12.39 1.43 3.75
C GLU A 183 13.45 0.35 3.57
N ASP A 184 14.62 0.71 3.02
CA ASP A 184 15.69 -0.25 2.75
C ASP A 184 16.54 -0.51 4.01
N PHE A 185 16.69 -1.79 4.36
CA PHE A 185 17.51 -2.25 5.49
C PHE A 185 18.43 -3.39 5.08
N LEU A 186 19.52 -3.57 5.82
CA LEU A 186 20.40 -4.73 5.66
C LEU A 186 20.40 -5.62 6.91
N PRO A 187 20.33 -6.96 6.76
CA PRO A 187 20.46 -7.86 7.90
C PRO A 187 21.88 -7.85 8.50
N ASN A 188 22.89 -7.57 7.67
CA ASN A 188 24.30 -7.41 8.04
C ASN A 188 24.95 -6.31 7.22
N PHE A 189 26.15 -5.93 7.60
CA PHE A 189 26.96 -5.09 6.74
C PHE A 189 27.32 -5.82 5.43
N PHE A 190 26.95 -5.22 4.30
CA PHE A 190 27.32 -5.66 2.95
C PHE A 190 27.97 -4.51 2.19
N PRO A 191 28.94 -4.77 1.29
CA PRO A 191 29.47 -3.75 0.39
C PRO A 191 28.34 -3.17 -0.48
N GLY A 192 28.25 -1.85 -0.57
CA GLY A 192 27.24 -1.17 -1.38
C GLY A 192 26.74 0.14 -0.75
N PRO A 193 25.60 0.68 -1.23
CA PRO A 193 24.98 1.87 -0.65
C PRO A 193 24.74 1.73 0.85
N VAL A 194 25.00 2.80 1.60
CA VAL A 194 24.79 2.84 3.05
C VAL A 194 23.30 2.70 3.36
N ARG A 195 22.98 1.70 4.18
CA ARG A 195 21.63 1.40 4.65
C ARG A 195 21.67 1.10 6.14
N PRO A 196 20.61 1.45 6.89
CA PRO A 196 20.50 1.05 8.29
C PRO A 196 20.45 -0.47 8.42
N LEU A 197 21.01 -0.99 9.51
CA LEU A 197 20.93 -2.41 9.84
C LEU A 197 19.56 -2.74 10.45
N THR A 198 19.05 -3.95 10.18
CA THR A 198 17.81 -4.44 10.80
C THR A 198 17.90 -4.52 12.32
N SER A 199 19.12 -4.57 12.89
CA SER A 199 19.33 -4.48 14.34
C SER A 199 18.85 -3.15 14.94
N SER A 200 18.65 -2.10 14.14
CA SER A 200 18.04 -0.84 14.58
C SER A 200 16.51 -0.86 14.56
N LEU A 201 15.88 -1.90 14.00
CA LEU A 201 14.43 -2.05 13.96
C LEU A 201 13.90 -2.65 15.27
N PRO A 202 12.80 -2.10 15.83
CA PRO A 202 12.06 -2.76 16.90
C PRO A 202 11.53 -4.13 16.47
N ASP A 203 11.31 -5.00 17.43
CA ASP A 203 10.64 -6.28 17.22
C ASP A 203 9.21 -6.04 16.74
N GLN A 204 8.71 -6.93 15.87
CA GLN A 204 7.32 -6.95 15.39
C GLN A 204 6.83 -5.61 14.82
N CYS A 205 7.70 -4.83 14.18
CA CYS A 205 7.33 -3.52 13.62
C CYS A 205 6.88 -3.57 12.16
N ALA A 206 7.20 -4.64 11.43
CA ALA A 206 6.96 -4.73 10.00
C ALA A 206 5.62 -5.41 9.69
N SER A 207 4.76 -4.74 8.92
CA SER A 207 3.56 -5.34 8.33
C SER A 207 3.83 -6.00 6.99
N ASP A 208 4.87 -5.55 6.30
CA ASP A 208 5.27 -6.01 4.99
C ASP A 208 6.80 -6.09 4.93
N ILE A 209 7.32 -7.21 4.48
CA ILE A 209 8.75 -7.41 4.26
C ILE A 209 8.93 -7.89 2.83
N CYS A 210 9.89 -7.34 2.10
CA CYS A 210 10.27 -7.87 0.80
C CYS A 210 11.78 -8.14 0.71
N LEU A 211 12.10 -9.18 -0.04
CA LEU A 211 13.46 -9.58 -0.38
C LEU A 211 13.47 -9.92 -1.87
N ARG A 212 14.23 -9.16 -2.65
CA ARG A 212 14.42 -9.45 -4.07
C ARG A 212 15.88 -9.72 -4.37
N ASP A 213 16.17 -10.91 -4.91
CA ASP A 213 17.52 -11.37 -5.26
C ASP A 213 18.53 -11.20 -4.11
N ALA A 214 18.01 -11.11 -2.88
CA ALA A 214 18.76 -10.89 -1.65
C ALA A 214 18.81 -12.20 -0.85
N PRO A 215 19.96 -12.54 -0.24
CA PRO A 215 20.05 -13.74 0.56
C PRO A 215 19.19 -13.61 1.82
N ILE A 216 18.49 -14.69 2.18
CA ILE A 216 17.73 -14.80 3.45
C ILE A 216 18.68 -14.85 4.67
N SER A 217 20.00 -14.90 4.46
CA SER A 217 21.00 -15.14 5.51
C SER A 217 21.39 -13.90 6.31
N LYS A 218 21.66 -14.09 7.60
CA LYS A 218 22.32 -13.13 8.51
C LYS A 218 23.67 -13.71 8.96
N ASP A 219 24.76 -12.94 8.80
CA ASP A 219 26.15 -13.34 9.05
C ASP A 219 26.53 -14.68 8.39
N GLY A 220 26.12 -14.89 7.14
CA GLY A 220 26.33 -16.15 6.41
C GLY A 220 25.47 -17.33 6.89
N SER A 221 24.56 -17.13 7.85
CA SER A 221 23.68 -18.17 8.39
C SER A 221 22.22 -17.96 7.98
N LEU A 222 21.62 -18.99 7.36
CA LEU A 222 20.19 -19.02 7.04
C LEU A 222 19.31 -18.99 8.29
N GLU A 223 19.69 -19.72 9.34
CA GLU A 223 18.93 -19.74 10.59
C GLU A 223 18.92 -18.39 11.30
N LYS A 224 20.04 -17.68 11.33
CA LYS A 224 20.09 -16.34 11.90
C LYS A 224 19.22 -15.36 11.10
N GLY A 225 19.22 -15.47 9.78
CA GLY A 225 18.43 -14.58 8.94
C GLY A 225 16.93 -14.88 9.00
N LYS A 226 16.55 -16.16 9.06
CA LYS A 226 15.20 -16.59 9.41
C LYS A 226 14.74 -15.97 10.74
N LYS A 227 15.54 -16.11 11.80
CA LYS A 227 15.24 -15.53 13.12
C LYS A 227 15.08 -14.02 13.06
N GLU A 228 15.89 -13.33 12.27
CA GLU A 228 15.80 -11.88 12.12
C GLU A 228 14.52 -11.45 11.41
N ILE A 229 14.14 -12.12 10.33
CA ILE A 229 12.88 -11.86 9.62
C ILE A 229 11.70 -12.10 10.57
N MET A 230 11.72 -13.20 11.32
CA MET A 230 10.70 -13.51 12.33
C MET A 230 10.64 -12.47 13.45
N ARG A 231 11.79 -11.93 13.88
CA ARG A 231 11.88 -10.93 14.94
C ARG A 231 11.19 -9.62 14.54
N ILE A 232 11.45 -9.12 13.33
CA ILE A 232 10.89 -7.83 12.88
C ILE A 232 9.47 -7.94 12.34
N ALA A 233 9.05 -9.13 11.90
CA ALA A 233 7.71 -9.38 11.39
C ALA A 233 6.66 -9.34 12.52
N GLN A 234 5.65 -8.49 12.37
CA GLN A 234 4.49 -8.54 13.24
C GLN A 234 3.57 -9.73 12.88
N PRO A 235 2.63 -10.13 13.76
CA PRO A 235 1.65 -11.17 13.44
C PRO A 235 0.88 -10.89 12.14
N GLY A 236 0.85 -11.87 11.25
CA GLY A 236 0.21 -11.71 9.94
C GLY A 236 0.92 -10.70 9.01
N CYS A 237 2.20 -10.41 9.24
CA CYS A 237 3.07 -9.73 8.28
C CYS A 237 3.07 -10.47 6.95
N ARG A 238 3.14 -9.72 5.84
CA ARG A 238 3.26 -10.27 4.49
C ARG A 238 4.72 -10.21 4.03
N LEU A 239 5.34 -11.38 3.88
CA LEU A 239 6.68 -11.52 3.35
C LEU A 239 6.59 -11.82 1.84
N THR A 240 7.25 -11.02 1.01
CA THR A 240 7.41 -11.26 -0.44
C THR A 240 8.86 -11.61 -0.74
N PHE A 241 9.11 -12.79 -1.29
CA PHE A 241 10.43 -13.22 -1.74
C PHE A 241 10.41 -13.46 -3.24
N CYS A 242 11.29 -12.82 -3.99
CA CYS A 242 11.50 -13.07 -5.42
C CYS A 242 12.99 -13.32 -5.69
N GLY A 243 13.31 -14.44 -6.32
CA GLY A 243 14.70 -14.86 -6.55
C GLY A 243 14.79 -16.37 -6.67
N ASP A 244 15.87 -16.97 -6.14
CA ASP A 244 16.10 -18.41 -6.17
C ASP A 244 15.21 -19.16 -5.15
N VAL A 245 13.91 -19.23 -5.45
CA VAL A 245 12.91 -19.92 -4.60
C VAL A 245 13.25 -21.39 -4.42
N ALA A 246 13.77 -22.05 -5.45
CA ALA A 246 14.17 -23.45 -5.39
C ALA A 246 15.23 -23.69 -4.31
N ARG A 247 16.29 -22.87 -4.29
CA ARG A 247 17.35 -22.96 -3.28
C ARG A 247 16.88 -22.71 -1.86
N PHE A 248 15.94 -21.77 -1.67
CA PHE A 248 15.51 -21.35 -0.32
C PHE A 248 14.17 -21.94 0.12
N ARG A 249 13.59 -22.88 -0.64
CA ARG A 249 12.21 -23.37 -0.46
C ARG A 249 11.92 -23.82 0.97
N LEU A 250 12.79 -24.65 1.56
CA LEU A 250 12.59 -25.17 2.91
C LEU A 250 12.57 -24.05 3.96
N THR A 251 13.50 -23.09 3.86
CA THR A 251 13.54 -21.93 4.76
C THR A 251 12.29 -21.07 4.60
N LEU A 252 11.88 -20.78 3.36
CA LEU A 252 10.70 -19.98 3.05
C LEU A 252 9.42 -20.62 3.60
N LEU A 253 9.20 -21.91 3.33
CA LEU A 253 8.04 -22.64 3.85
C LEU A 253 8.01 -22.72 5.38
N SER A 254 9.16 -22.59 6.04
CA SER A 254 9.25 -22.59 7.50
C SER A 254 8.96 -21.24 8.16
N LEU A 255 8.76 -20.16 7.38
CA LEU A 255 8.47 -18.80 7.88
C LEU A 255 6.97 -18.56 8.11
N GLY A 256 6.09 -19.33 7.48
CA GLY A 256 4.64 -19.14 7.60
C GLY A 256 3.85 -19.84 6.51
N THR A 257 2.62 -19.39 6.28
CA THR A 257 1.72 -19.96 5.27
C THR A 257 1.93 -19.28 3.93
N VAL A 258 2.24 -20.05 2.88
CA VAL A 258 2.28 -19.51 1.51
C VAL A 258 0.86 -19.14 1.09
N ILE A 259 0.64 -17.87 0.81
CA ILE A 259 -0.63 -17.36 0.30
C ILE A 259 -0.61 -17.14 -1.21
N GLU A 260 0.58 -17.09 -1.82
CA GLU A 260 0.74 -17.08 -3.28
C GLU A 260 2.11 -17.64 -3.69
N HIS A 261 2.14 -18.39 -4.79
CA HIS A 261 3.35 -18.81 -5.49
C HIS A 261 3.18 -18.45 -6.97
N ILE A 262 4.06 -17.60 -7.49
CA ILE A 262 4.06 -17.16 -8.88
C ILE A 262 5.32 -17.67 -9.57
N VAL A 263 5.14 -18.21 -10.77
CA VAL A 263 6.19 -18.41 -11.77
C VAL A 263 5.92 -17.42 -12.90
N MET A 264 6.93 -16.63 -13.27
CA MET A 264 6.80 -15.56 -14.25
C MET A 264 8.00 -15.52 -15.18
N ALA A 265 7.75 -15.29 -16.47
CA ALA A 265 8.82 -15.08 -17.45
C ALA A 265 9.68 -13.88 -17.02
N ASP A 266 11.00 -14.04 -17.04
CA ASP A 266 11.91 -13.00 -16.59
C ASP A 266 12.26 -12.05 -17.74
N PRO A 267 11.78 -10.79 -17.73
CA PRO A 267 12.06 -9.84 -18.80
C PRO A 267 13.55 -9.41 -18.83
N ARG A 268 14.31 -9.69 -17.77
CA ARG A 268 15.77 -9.45 -17.71
C ARG A 268 16.53 -10.53 -18.49
N PHE A 269 16.01 -11.76 -18.49
CA PHE A 269 16.66 -12.93 -19.07
C PHE A 269 15.66 -13.69 -19.97
N PRO A 270 15.46 -13.24 -21.23
CA PRO A 270 14.48 -13.85 -22.13
C PRO A 270 14.66 -15.37 -22.26
N GLY A 271 13.56 -16.11 -22.13
CA GLY A 271 13.57 -17.57 -22.17
C GLY A 271 13.77 -18.25 -20.81
N THR A 272 13.96 -17.50 -19.73
CA THR A 272 13.99 -18.03 -18.36
C THR A 272 12.76 -17.60 -17.56
N ASN A 273 12.49 -18.33 -16.48
CA ASN A 273 11.44 -18.01 -15.52
C ASN A 273 12.07 -17.63 -14.18
N SER A 274 11.49 -16.63 -13.53
CA SER A 274 11.70 -16.29 -12.14
C SER A 274 10.53 -16.76 -11.28
N GLU A 275 10.81 -17.03 -10.01
CA GLU A 275 9.80 -17.44 -9.03
C GLU A 275 9.67 -16.41 -7.91
N ALA A 276 8.44 -16.21 -7.44
CA ALA A 276 8.16 -15.44 -6.25
C ALA A 276 7.18 -16.16 -5.32
N LEU A 277 7.41 -16.03 -4.01
CA LEU A 277 6.54 -16.52 -2.95
C LEU A 277 6.05 -15.35 -2.10
N VAL A 278 4.77 -15.39 -1.76
CA VAL A 278 4.18 -14.49 -0.76
C VAL A 278 3.70 -15.32 0.40
N ILE A 279 4.19 -14.98 1.59
CA ILE A 279 4.04 -15.76 2.81
C ILE A 279 3.39 -14.88 3.86
N ARG A 280 2.32 -15.39 4.46
CA ARG A 280 1.73 -14.82 5.66
C ARG A 280 2.45 -15.39 6.88
N MET A 281 3.14 -14.51 7.59
CA MET A 281 3.83 -14.81 8.84
C MET A 281 2.81 -15.15 9.94
N PRO A 282 3.13 -16.07 10.88
CA PRO A 282 2.24 -16.43 11.98
C PRO A 282 1.91 -15.22 12.88
#